data_AF-A0A060LSZ3-F1
#
_entry.id   AF-A0A060LSZ3-F1
#
_cell.length_a   1.000
_cell.length_b   1.000
_cell.length_c   1.000
_cell.angle_alpha   90.00
_cell.angle_beta   90.00
_cell.angle_gamma   90.00
#
_symmetry.space_group_name_H-M   'P 1'
#
loop_
_entity.id
_entity.type
_entity.pdbx_description
1 polymer ?
#
loop_
_entity_poly.entity_id
_entity_poly.type
_entity_poly.pdbx_seq_one_letter_code
_entity_poly.pdbx_strand_id
1 'polypeptide(L)'
;MNIALATMVLLAGIIYMFTFFQHTIRHKKAPYALIAIAMAITLSACAEGEQASAQDSELDEAQALIEELEATIVEKDEAIDELSLHIEEMEEQLDSFEEDLRDQIEEEYKDEISSLNEQITEKSDSLSNNEATISKLEEEVSTLKDELETAKSETVSASTSESSSEESNHSCPAGSIHINTASEAEVQGIYQIGPDRASQIMQLRPFSSYNDMKRISGIGDKHAQAIESEGKVCFE
;
A
#
# COMPACT_ATOMS: atom_id res chain seq x y z
N MET A 1 70.83 -26.23 41.12
CA MET A 1 71.39 -25.32 42.14
C MET A 1 71.20 -25.99 43.49
N ASN A 2 72.28 -26.34 44.18
CA ASN A 2 72.28 -27.28 45.31
C ASN A 2 71.53 -26.75 46.53
N ILE A 3 70.58 -27.54 47.06
CA ILE A 3 69.84 -27.26 48.31
C ILE A 3 70.81 -26.95 49.46
N ALA A 4 71.96 -27.64 49.51
CA ALA A 4 73.02 -27.38 50.48
C ALA A 4 73.61 -25.95 50.41
N LEU A 5 73.66 -25.34 49.22
CA LEU A 5 74.16 -23.98 49.05
C LEU A 5 73.12 -22.97 49.57
N ALA A 6 71.83 -23.21 49.31
CA ALA A 6 70.74 -22.37 49.79
C ALA A 6 70.62 -22.40 51.33
N THR A 7 70.79 -23.58 51.94
CA THR A 7 70.76 -23.71 53.41
C THR A 7 71.97 -23.05 54.08
N MET A 8 73.15 -23.10 53.45
CA MET A 8 74.35 -22.43 53.98
C MET A 8 74.23 -20.90 53.92
N VAL A 9 73.64 -20.35 52.86
CA VAL A 9 73.39 -18.91 52.73
C VAL A 9 72.36 -18.43 53.75
N LEU A 10 71.30 -19.21 53.99
CA LEU A 10 70.29 -18.89 55.02
C LEU A 10 70.88 -18.94 56.43
N LEU A 11 71.67 -19.96 56.75
CA LEU A 11 72.34 -20.06 58.05
C LEU A 11 73.35 -18.93 58.26
N ALA A 12 74.12 -18.57 57.23
CA ALA A 12 75.03 -17.43 57.27
C ALA A 12 74.28 -16.10 57.47
N GLY A 13 73.13 -15.93 56.83
CA GLY A 13 72.27 -14.76 57.01
C GLY A 13 71.69 -14.65 58.42
N ILE A 14 71.26 -15.77 59.01
CA ILE A 14 70.75 -15.83 60.39
C ILE A 14 71.87 -15.52 61.39
N ILE A 15 73.08 -16.04 61.18
CA ILE A 15 74.25 -15.75 62.04
C ILE A 15 74.67 -14.27 61.91
N TYR A 16 74.63 -13.70 60.70
CA TYR A 16 74.93 -12.29 60.48
C TYR A 16 73.88 -11.39 61.15
N MET A 17 72.59 -11.75 61.06
CA MET A 17 71.52 -11.08 61.79
C MET A 17 71.71 -11.20 63.31
N PHE A 18 72.11 -12.37 63.83
CA PHE A 18 72.30 -12.57 65.26
C PHE A 18 73.51 -11.79 65.81
N THR A 19 74.60 -11.69 65.05
CA THR A 19 75.79 -10.92 65.43
C THR A 19 75.59 -9.40 65.28
N PHE A 20 74.86 -8.97 64.24
CA PHE A 20 74.41 -7.58 64.09
C PHE A 20 73.46 -7.17 65.22
N PHE A 21 72.56 -8.08 65.62
CA PHE A 21 71.63 -7.90 66.73
C PHE A 21 72.37 -7.87 68.08
N GLN A 22 73.42 -8.68 68.28
CA GLN A 22 74.23 -8.62 69.50
C GLN A 22 75.07 -7.34 69.59
N HIS A 23 75.53 -6.78 68.45
CA HIS A 23 76.32 -5.55 68.47
C HIS A 23 75.49 -4.28 68.71
N THR A 24 74.19 -4.30 68.38
CA THR A 24 73.29 -3.16 68.57
C THR A 24 72.63 -3.09 69.95
N ILE A 25 72.97 -3.98 70.88
CA ILE A 25 72.51 -3.90 72.29
C ILE A 25 73.37 -2.89 73.06
N ARG A 26 73.22 -1.62 72.71
CA ARG A 26 73.60 -0.51 73.56
C ARG A 26 72.68 0.70 73.43
N HIS A 27 71.36 0.52 73.36
CA HIS A 27 70.39 1.57 73.71
C HIS A 27 69.04 0.97 74.15
N LYS A 28 68.51 1.44 75.29
CA LYS A 28 67.25 1.01 75.90
C LYS A 28 66.04 1.58 75.13
N LYS A 29 65.00 0.74 74.93
CA LYS A 29 63.62 0.98 74.42
C LYS A 29 63.24 0.46 73.02
N ALA A 30 64.18 0.02 72.18
CA ALA A 30 63.85 -0.50 70.83
C ALA A 30 63.37 -1.97 70.68
N PRO A 31 63.69 -2.95 71.56
CA PRO A 31 63.40 -4.35 71.24
C PRO A 31 61.91 -4.72 71.36
N TYR A 32 61.17 -4.08 72.25
CA TYR A 32 59.73 -4.31 72.41
C TYR A 32 58.89 -3.76 71.26
N ALA A 33 59.37 -2.71 70.58
CA ALA A 33 58.67 -2.14 69.43
C ALA A 33 58.72 -3.07 68.22
N LEU A 34 59.86 -3.72 67.96
CA LEU A 34 59.98 -4.69 66.87
C LEU A 34 59.17 -5.97 67.11
N ILE A 35 59.11 -6.44 68.36
CA ILE A 35 58.27 -7.59 68.73
C ILE A 35 56.79 -7.23 68.63
N ALA A 36 56.39 -6.03 69.04
CA ALA A 36 55.01 -5.56 68.90
C ALA A 36 54.60 -5.37 67.42
N ILE A 37 55.51 -4.89 66.57
CA ILE A 37 55.28 -4.79 65.13
C ILE A 37 55.19 -6.18 64.50
N ALA A 38 56.06 -7.12 64.88
CA ALA A 38 55.97 -8.51 64.41
C ALA A 38 54.69 -9.22 64.89
N MET A 39 54.25 -8.99 66.14
CA MET A 39 52.95 -9.46 66.64
C MET A 39 51.78 -8.78 65.92
N ALA A 40 51.86 -7.49 65.63
CA ALA A 40 50.81 -6.78 64.90
C ALA A 40 50.73 -7.23 63.44
N ILE A 41 51.85 -7.49 62.78
CA ILE A 41 51.89 -8.04 61.42
C ILE A 41 51.36 -9.47 61.39
N THR A 42 51.71 -10.31 62.38
CA THR A 42 51.20 -11.69 62.46
C THR A 42 49.72 -11.76 62.85
N LEU A 43 49.22 -10.84 63.68
CA LEU A 43 47.79 -10.70 63.98
C LEU A 43 47.00 -10.10 62.79
N SER A 44 47.59 -9.17 62.04
CA SER A 44 46.99 -8.61 60.82
C SER A 44 46.92 -9.64 59.68
N ALA A 45 47.95 -10.48 59.54
CA ALA A 45 47.96 -11.58 58.57
C ALA A 45 46.94 -12.69 58.90
N CYS A 46 46.54 -12.84 60.17
CA CYS A 46 45.43 -13.71 60.55
C CYS A 46 44.05 -13.10 60.26
N ALA A 47 43.93 -11.76 60.14
CA ALA A 47 42.67 -11.09 59.78
C ALA A 47 42.41 -11.08 58.25
N GLU A 48 43.45 -11.19 57.44
CA GLU A 48 43.36 -11.33 55.96
C GLU A 48 42.80 -12.69 55.52
N GLY A 49 42.84 -13.72 56.38
CA GLY A 49 42.25 -15.04 56.10
C GLY A 49 40.72 -15.08 56.16
N GLU A 50 40.10 -14.21 56.95
CA GLU A 50 38.64 -14.20 57.12
C GLU A 50 37.94 -13.44 55.98
N GLN A 51 38.61 -12.39 55.45
CA GLN A 51 38.14 -11.62 54.30
C GLN A 51 38.35 -12.32 52.95
N ALA A 52 39.40 -13.15 52.82
CA ALA A 52 39.64 -13.97 51.62
C ALA A 52 38.58 -15.09 51.45
N SER A 53 38.15 -15.72 52.56
CA SER A 53 37.18 -16.83 52.48
C SER A 53 35.76 -16.41 52.06
N ALA A 54 35.36 -15.18 52.40
CA ALA A 54 34.08 -14.63 51.97
C ALA A 54 34.10 -14.22 50.49
N GLN A 55 35.22 -13.65 50.01
CA GLN A 55 35.40 -13.34 48.59
C GLN A 55 35.49 -14.58 47.71
N ASP A 56 36.09 -15.68 48.18
CA ASP A 56 36.13 -16.95 47.44
C ASP A 56 34.71 -17.54 47.26
N SER A 57 33.84 -17.43 48.27
CA SER A 57 32.45 -17.88 48.17
C SER A 57 31.63 -17.06 47.17
N GLU A 58 31.85 -15.74 47.10
CA GLU A 58 31.20 -14.87 46.11
C GLU A 58 31.72 -15.13 44.69
N LEU A 59 33.01 -15.51 44.56
CA LEU A 59 33.62 -15.88 43.28
C LEU A 59 33.03 -17.20 42.75
N ASP A 60 32.87 -18.21 43.61
CA ASP A 60 32.28 -19.50 43.25
C ASP A 60 30.82 -19.34 42.82
N GLU A 61 30.05 -18.47 43.49
CA GLU A 61 28.67 -18.14 43.12
C GLU A 61 28.61 -17.41 41.76
N ALA A 62 29.51 -16.45 41.53
CA ALA A 62 29.59 -15.75 40.25
C ALA A 62 30.00 -16.70 39.10
N GLN A 63 30.89 -17.66 39.34
CA GLN A 63 31.27 -18.66 38.34
C GLN A 63 30.12 -19.60 37.99
N ALA A 64 29.34 -20.04 38.98
CA ALA A 64 28.15 -20.85 38.75
C ALA A 64 27.10 -20.09 37.91
N LEU A 65 26.88 -18.81 38.18
CA LEU A 65 25.98 -17.96 37.39
C LEU A 65 26.48 -17.74 35.95
N ILE A 66 27.80 -17.61 35.75
CA ILE A 66 28.40 -17.51 34.42
C ILE A 66 28.15 -18.80 33.64
N GLU A 67 28.37 -19.97 34.25
CA GLU A 67 28.15 -21.26 33.60
C GLU A 67 26.67 -21.46 33.20
N GLU A 68 25.72 -21.01 34.04
CA GLU A 68 24.29 -21.02 33.73
C GLU A 68 23.93 -20.06 32.58
N LEU A 69 24.50 -18.86 32.58
CA LEU A 69 24.34 -17.89 31.49
C LEU A 69 24.91 -18.39 30.18
N GLU A 70 26.09 -19.04 30.20
CA GLU A 70 26.70 -19.65 29.02
C GLU A 70 25.83 -20.77 28.46
N ALA A 71 25.26 -21.62 29.31
CA ALA A 71 24.31 -22.65 28.89
C ALA A 71 23.04 -22.04 28.25
N THR A 72 22.54 -20.94 28.82
CA THR A 72 21.38 -20.22 28.28
C THR A 72 21.68 -19.58 26.93
N ILE A 73 22.89 -19.03 26.74
CA ILE A 73 23.31 -18.45 25.46
C ILE A 73 23.30 -19.53 24.37
N VAL A 74 23.85 -20.72 24.66
CA VAL A 74 23.84 -21.84 23.70
C VAL A 74 22.41 -22.22 23.30
N GLU A 75 21.48 -22.34 24.26
CA GLU A 75 20.07 -22.64 23.96
C GLU A 75 19.43 -21.56 23.08
N LYS A 76 19.75 -20.28 23.33
CA LYS A 76 19.24 -19.16 22.52
C LYS A 76 19.86 -19.09 21.13
N ASP A 77 21.13 -19.45 20.99
CA ASP A 77 21.80 -19.53 19.69
C ASP A 77 21.16 -20.64 18.83
N GLU A 78 20.88 -21.82 19.42
CA GLU A 78 20.14 -22.88 18.73
C GLU A 78 18.73 -22.44 18.29
N ALA A 79 18.02 -21.69 19.13
CA ALA A 79 16.72 -21.13 18.78
C ALA A 79 16.82 -20.09 17.64
N ILE A 80 17.86 -19.26 17.63
CA ILE A 80 18.11 -18.29 16.55
C ILE A 80 18.38 -19.02 15.23
N ASP A 81 19.13 -20.11 15.25
CA ASP A 81 19.41 -20.92 14.05
C ASP A 81 18.12 -21.52 13.49
N GLU A 82 17.24 -22.06 14.34
CA GLU A 82 15.94 -22.60 13.92
C GLU A 82 15.03 -21.51 13.33
N LEU A 83 14.93 -20.36 14.00
CA LEU A 83 14.18 -19.20 13.51
C LEU A 83 14.73 -18.69 12.17
N SER A 84 16.05 -18.71 11.99
CA SER A 84 16.69 -18.28 10.74
C SER A 84 16.34 -19.21 9.59
N LEU A 85 16.37 -20.52 9.80
CA LEU A 85 15.92 -21.50 8.79
C LEU A 85 14.44 -21.33 8.44
N HIS A 86 13.58 -21.03 9.42
CA HIS A 86 12.17 -20.78 9.15
C HIS A 86 11.94 -19.48 8.35
N ILE A 87 12.74 -18.44 8.60
CA ILE A 87 12.70 -17.21 7.80
C ILE A 87 13.09 -17.52 6.35
N GLU A 88 14.16 -18.27 6.13
CA GLU A 88 14.57 -18.68 4.77
C GLU A 88 13.47 -19.45 4.04
N GLU A 89 12.79 -20.38 4.72
CA GLU A 89 11.65 -21.12 4.15
C GLU A 89 10.46 -20.20 3.79
N MET A 90 10.11 -19.26 4.68
CA MET A 90 9.04 -18.30 4.40
C MET A 90 9.40 -17.35 3.26
N GLU A 91 10.66 -16.95 3.13
CA GLU A 91 11.15 -16.14 2.00
C GLU A 91 10.98 -16.90 0.68
N GLU A 92 11.34 -18.18 0.62
CA GLU A 92 11.12 -19.02 -0.57
C GLU A 92 9.63 -19.19 -0.90
N GLN A 93 8.77 -19.34 0.11
CA GLN A 93 7.32 -19.40 -0.10
C GLN A 93 6.76 -18.08 -0.65
N LEU A 94 7.25 -16.93 -0.17
CA LEU A 94 6.85 -15.62 -0.66
C LEU A 94 7.27 -15.42 -2.13
N ASP A 95 8.48 -15.83 -2.50
CA ASP A 95 8.96 -15.75 -3.87
C ASP A 95 8.10 -16.59 -4.83
N SER A 96 7.80 -17.84 -4.46
CA SER A 96 6.90 -18.70 -5.24
C SER A 96 5.50 -18.11 -5.38
N PHE A 97 4.96 -17.52 -4.31
CA PHE A 97 3.63 -16.90 -4.35
C PHE A 97 3.61 -15.62 -5.20
N GLU A 98 4.69 -14.84 -5.19
CA GLU A 98 4.82 -13.66 -6.05
C GLU A 98 4.84 -14.06 -7.54
N GLU A 99 5.58 -15.11 -7.88
CA GLU A 99 5.63 -15.64 -9.26
C GLU A 99 4.25 -16.12 -9.73
N ASP A 100 3.55 -16.91 -8.91
CA ASP A 100 2.19 -17.38 -9.23
C ASP A 100 1.20 -16.23 -9.45
N LEU A 101 1.26 -15.19 -8.61
CA LEU A 101 0.41 -14.01 -8.77
C LEU A 101 0.75 -13.22 -10.03
N ARG A 102 2.04 -13.09 -10.34
CA ARG A 102 2.51 -12.41 -11.55
C ARG A 102 1.99 -13.12 -12.81
N ASP A 103 2.09 -14.44 -12.84
CA ASP A 103 1.65 -15.25 -13.98
C ASP A 103 0.14 -15.21 -14.16
N GLN A 104 -0.64 -15.28 -13.07
CA GLN A 104 -2.11 -15.14 -13.13
C GLN A 104 -2.52 -13.77 -13.69
N ILE A 105 -1.88 -12.70 -13.22
CA ILE A 105 -2.15 -11.35 -13.72
C ILE A 105 -1.75 -11.24 -15.19
N GLU A 106 -0.60 -11.80 -15.59
CA GLU A 106 -0.16 -11.69 -16.98
C GLU A 106 -1.06 -12.51 -17.93
N GLU A 107 -1.44 -13.74 -17.62
CA GLU A 107 -2.32 -14.51 -18.50
C GLU A 107 -3.73 -13.90 -18.61
N GLU A 108 -4.38 -13.59 -17.49
CA GLU A 108 -5.78 -13.16 -17.50
C GLU A 108 -5.95 -11.79 -18.16
N TYR A 109 -5.12 -10.80 -17.81
CA TYR A 109 -5.30 -9.44 -18.32
C TYR A 109 -4.75 -9.25 -19.73
N LYS A 110 -3.75 -10.03 -20.16
CA LYS A 110 -3.16 -9.90 -21.50
C LYS A 110 -4.13 -10.33 -22.60
N ASP A 111 -4.84 -11.43 -22.36
CA ASP A 111 -5.83 -11.93 -23.31
C ASP A 111 -7.05 -11.00 -23.41
N GLU A 112 -7.52 -10.48 -22.27
CA GLU A 112 -8.60 -9.49 -22.24
C GLU A 112 -8.20 -8.19 -22.96
N ILE A 113 -7.00 -7.66 -22.68
CA ILE A 113 -6.46 -6.48 -23.37
C ILE A 113 -6.32 -6.74 -24.88
N SER A 114 -5.86 -7.93 -25.27
CA SER A 114 -5.74 -8.31 -26.68
C SER A 114 -7.10 -8.32 -27.37
N SER A 115 -8.10 -8.96 -26.76
CA SER A 115 -9.47 -9.00 -27.31
C SER A 115 -10.10 -7.61 -27.40
N LEU A 116 -9.92 -6.77 -26.37
CA LEU A 116 -10.43 -5.41 -26.37
C LEU A 116 -9.76 -4.55 -27.44
N ASN A 117 -8.44 -4.68 -27.63
CA ASN A 117 -7.73 -3.98 -28.69
C ASN A 117 -8.21 -4.39 -30.09
N GLU A 118 -8.44 -5.68 -30.32
CA GLU A 118 -9.00 -6.16 -31.59
C GLU A 118 -10.40 -5.57 -31.84
N GLN A 119 -11.28 -5.57 -30.84
CA GLN A 119 -12.60 -4.93 -30.95
C GLN A 119 -12.52 -3.41 -31.20
N ILE A 120 -11.55 -2.73 -30.58
CA ILE A 120 -11.31 -1.30 -30.81
C ILE A 120 -10.88 -1.08 -32.27
N THR A 121 -9.98 -1.91 -32.80
CA THR A 121 -9.54 -1.78 -34.20
C THR A 121 -10.68 -2.00 -35.18
N GLU A 122 -11.49 -3.05 -34.98
CA GLU A 122 -12.62 -3.36 -35.87
C GLU A 122 -13.70 -2.26 -35.84
N LYS A 123 -13.98 -1.70 -34.66
CA LYS A 123 -14.87 -0.54 -34.50
C LYS A 123 -14.29 0.72 -35.12
N SER A 124 -12.98 0.95 -35.01
CA SER A 124 -12.29 2.08 -35.62
C SER A 124 -12.39 2.04 -37.15
N ASP A 125 -12.17 0.87 -37.75
CA ASP A 125 -12.30 0.67 -39.20
C ASP A 125 -13.74 0.87 -39.67
N SER A 126 -14.71 0.36 -38.91
CA SER A 126 -16.13 0.56 -39.18
C SER A 126 -16.53 2.03 -39.11
N LEU A 127 -16.01 2.78 -38.13
CA LEU A 127 -16.22 4.22 -38.01
C LEU A 127 -15.68 4.98 -39.22
N SER A 128 -14.45 4.64 -39.65
CA SER A 128 -13.83 5.26 -40.83
C SER A 128 -14.65 5.01 -42.11
N ASN A 129 -15.15 3.79 -42.30
CA ASN A 129 -16.01 3.46 -43.44
C ASN A 129 -17.35 4.20 -43.40
N ASN A 130 -17.95 4.32 -42.22
CA ASN A 130 -19.19 5.07 -42.04
C ASN A 130 -18.97 6.57 -42.29
N GLU A 131 -17.87 7.13 -41.82
CA GLU A 131 -17.49 8.53 -42.06
C GLU A 131 -17.34 8.82 -43.55
N ALA A 132 -16.65 7.96 -44.30
CA ALA A 132 -16.54 8.08 -45.75
C ALA A 132 -17.92 7.99 -46.45
N THR A 133 -18.81 7.15 -45.94
CA THR A 133 -20.17 7.01 -46.48
C THR A 133 -21.01 8.25 -46.20
N ILE A 134 -20.90 8.83 -45.00
CA ILE A 134 -21.58 10.08 -44.62
C ILE A 134 -21.12 11.20 -45.56
N SER A 135 -19.81 11.37 -45.77
CA SER A 135 -19.30 12.39 -46.69
C SER A 135 -19.86 12.25 -48.11
N LYS A 136 -20.00 11.02 -48.61
CA LYS A 136 -20.59 10.78 -49.93
C LYS A 136 -22.08 11.12 -49.97
N LEU A 137 -22.83 10.74 -48.94
CA LEU A 137 -24.26 11.05 -48.85
C LEU A 137 -24.50 12.56 -48.70
N GLU A 138 -23.64 13.27 -47.98
CA GLU A 138 -23.70 14.74 -47.87
C GLU A 138 -23.53 15.42 -49.23
N GLU A 139 -22.59 14.92 -50.06
CA GLU A 139 -22.41 15.40 -51.44
C GLU A 139 -23.65 15.11 -52.30
N GLU A 140 -24.19 13.89 -52.25
CA GLU A 140 -25.41 13.53 -52.97
C GLU A 140 -26.62 14.39 -52.55
N VAL A 141 -26.82 14.62 -51.26
CA VAL A 141 -27.89 15.48 -50.74
C VAL A 141 -27.71 16.93 -51.21
N SER A 142 -26.48 17.44 -51.25
CA SER A 142 -26.20 18.78 -51.80
C SER A 142 -26.61 18.86 -53.26
N THR A 143 -26.23 17.88 -54.08
CA THR A 143 -26.58 17.88 -55.50
C THR A 143 -28.09 17.78 -55.74
N LEU A 144 -28.78 16.89 -55.00
CA LEU A 144 -30.22 16.73 -55.12
C LEU A 144 -30.99 17.98 -54.66
N LYS A 145 -30.46 18.71 -53.68
CA LYS A 145 -31.04 19.98 -53.24
C LYS A 145 -30.94 21.06 -54.33
N ASP A 146 -29.80 21.15 -55.01
CA ASP A 146 -29.62 22.07 -56.13
C ASP A 146 -30.52 21.71 -57.33
N GLU A 147 -30.70 20.42 -57.60
CA GLU A 147 -31.64 19.90 -58.59
C GLU A 147 -33.12 20.18 -58.21
N LEU A 148 -33.47 20.10 -56.93
CA LEU A 148 -34.81 20.41 -56.44
C LEU A 148 -35.13 21.90 -56.58
N GLU A 149 -34.19 22.79 -56.25
CA GLU A 149 -34.36 24.25 -56.41
C GLU A 149 -34.49 24.65 -57.88
N THR A 150 -33.74 23.99 -58.78
CA THR A 150 -33.86 24.21 -60.23
C THR A 150 -35.18 23.66 -60.80
N ALA A 151 -35.66 22.48 -60.35
CA ALA A 151 -36.96 21.94 -60.75
C ALA A 151 -38.15 22.74 -60.17
N LYS A 152 -38.01 23.31 -58.98
CA LYS A 152 -39.01 24.21 -58.36
C LYS A 152 -39.15 25.52 -59.14
N SER A 153 -38.08 25.98 -59.79
CA SER A 153 -38.11 27.14 -60.69
C SER A 153 -38.82 26.87 -62.03
N GLU A 154 -39.01 25.62 -62.44
CA GLU A 154 -39.75 25.25 -63.67
C GLU A 154 -41.21 24.81 -63.40
N THR A 155 -41.64 24.72 -62.13
CA THR A 155 -42.98 24.22 -61.74
C THR A 155 -43.83 25.24 -60.97
N VAL A 156 -43.63 26.55 -61.17
CA VAL A 156 -44.53 27.60 -60.65
C VAL A 156 -44.92 28.57 -61.77
N SER A 157 -45.76 28.09 -62.67
CA SER A 157 -46.77 28.90 -63.39
C SER A 157 -48.13 28.20 -63.29
N ALA A 158 -48.58 27.93 -62.05
CA ALA A 158 -49.98 27.73 -61.67
C ALA A 158 -50.10 27.52 -60.14
N SER A 159 -50.93 28.37 -59.49
CA SER A 159 -51.38 28.38 -58.08
C SER A 159 -50.33 28.72 -57.00
N THR A 160 -50.30 29.93 -56.42
CA THR A 160 -51.26 30.60 -55.49
C THR A 160 -51.34 29.96 -54.11
N SER A 161 -50.90 30.75 -53.11
CA SER A 161 -51.23 30.82 -51.66
C SER A 161 -51.23 29.49 -50.86
N GLU A 162 -50.73 29.41 -49.63
CA GLU A 162 -50.82 30.36 -48.52
C GLU A 162 -49.87 29.94 -47.38
N SER A 163 -49.53 30.90 -46.53
CA SER A 163 -48.85 30.74 -45.25
C SER A 163 -49.66 29.90 -44.26
N SER A 164 -49.00 29.05 -43.46
CA SER A 164 -49.46 28.58 -42.15
C SER A 164 -48.26 27.87 -41.48
N SER A 165 -47.60 28.29 -40.40
CA SER A 165 -48.05 28.86 -39.13
C SER A 165 -49.32 28.19 -38.61
N GLU A 166 -49.21 26.89 -38.34
CA GLU A 166 -50.18 26.20 -37.49
C GLU A 166 -49.72 26.27 -36.03
N GLU A 167 -50.32 27.24 -35.33
CA GLU A 167 -50.68 27.10 -33.92
C GLU A 167 -51.63 25.90 -33.79
N SER A 168 -51.08 24.72 -33.51
CA SER A 168 -51.85 23.70 -32.82
C SER A 168 -51.85 24.03 -31.33
N ASN A 169 -53.06 24.16 -30.81
CA ASN A 169 -53.41 24.55 -29.45
C ASN A 169 -52.98 23.46 -28.45
N HIS A 170 -51.66 23.37 -28.25
CA HIS A 170 -50.96 22.36 -27.47
C HIS A 170 -50.69 22.91 -26.07
N SER A 171 -51.18 22.20 -25.05
CA SER A 171 -51.26 22.60 -23.65
C SER A 171 -49.91 22.54 -22.91
N CYS A 172 -48.79 22.58 -23.63
CA CYS A 172 -47.47 22.55 -23.03
C CYS A 172 -47.11 23.92 -22.42
N PRO A 173 -46.74 23.98 -21.13
CA PRO A 173 -46.27 25.22 -20.52
C PRO A 173 -45.03 25.77 -21.23
N ALA A 174 -44.93 27.10 -21.34
CA ALA A 174 -43.74 27.73 -21.90
C ALA A 174 -42.47 27.29 -21.13
N GLY A 175 -41.50 26.73 -21.85
CA GLY A 175 -40.26 26.19 -21.28
C GLY A 175 -40.25 24.68 -21.02
N SER A 176 -41.33 23.95 -21.35
CA SER A 176 -41.31 22.49 -21.38
C SER A 176 -40.70 21.95 -22.68
N ILE A 177 -40.10 20.77 -22.59
CA ILE A 177 -39.50 19.99 -23.68
C ILE A 177 -40.55 19.00 -24.18
N HIS A 178 -40.89 19.12 -25.47
CA HIS A 178 -41.81 18.19 -26.15
C HIS A 178 -41.11 16.85 -26.41
N ILE A 179 -41.34 15.85 -25.57
CA ILE A 179 -40.57 14.60 -25.58
C ILE A 179 -40.65 13.84 -26.92
N ASN A 180 -41.75 14.01 -27.64
CA ASN A 180 -42.04 13.31 -28.89
C ASN A 180 -41.46 14.00 -30.15
N THR A 181 -41.14 15.30 -30.06
CA THR A 181 -40.70 16.10 -31.22
C THR A 181 -39.36 16.82 -31.01
N ALA A 182 -38.92 17.01 -29.77
CA ALA A 182 -37.66 17.68 -29.44
C ALA A 182 -36.45 16.97 -30.05
N SER A 183 -35.37 17.72 -30.27
CA SER A 183 -34.08 17.18 -30.68
C SER A 183 -33.41 16.36 -29.56
N GLU A 184 -32.43 15.55 -29.93
CA GLU A 184 -31.64 14.77 -28.96
C GLU A 184 -30.91 15.67 -27.94
N ALA A 185 -30.42 16.84 -28.37
CA ALA A 185 -29.77 17.80 -27.50
C ALA A 185 -30.75 18.46 -26.51
N GLU A 186 -31.98 18.74 -26.94
CA GLU A 186 -33.01 19.33 -26.07
C GLU A 186 -33.46 18.37 -24.97
N VAL A 187 -33.66 17.08 -25.28
CA VAL A 187 -34.07 16.10 -24.26
C VAL A 187 -32.99 15.81 -23.22
N GLN A 188 -31.71 16.06 -23.52
CA GLN A 188 -30.62 16.00 -22.53
C GLN A 188 -30.71 17.11 -21.47
N GLY A 189 -31.52 18.14 -21.70
CA GLY A 189 -31.82 19.17 -20.71
C GLY A 189 -32.76 18.71 -19.58
N ILE A 190 -33.30 17.49 -19.67
CA ILE A 190 -34.15 16.86 -18.65
C ILE A 190 -33.26 16.20 -17.59
N TYR A 191 -33.59 16.38 -16.33
CA TYR A 191 -32.88 15.76 -15.22
C TYR A 191 -32.82 14.23 -15.39
N GLN A 192 -31.66 13.63 -15.12
CA GLN A 192 -31.41 12.19 -15.32
C GLN A 192 -31.42 11.71 -16.78
N ILE A 193 -31.44 12.59 -17.79
CA ILE A 193 -31.30 12.20 -19.20
C ILE A 193 -29.93 12.62 -19.73
N GLY A 194 -29.01 11.66 -19.80
CA GLY A 194 -27.73 11.82 -20.50
C GLY A 194 -27.78 11.34 -21.96
N PRO A 195 -26.67 11.40 -22.70
CA PRO A 195 -26.60 11.03 -24.13
C PRO A 195 -27.22 9.66 -24.44
N ASP A 196 -26.88 8.62 -23.67
CA ASP A 196 -27.38 7.26 -23.91
C ASP A 196 -28.90 7.14 -23.72
N ARG A 197 -29.48 7.90 -22.78
CA ARG A 197 -30.92 7.91 -22.54
C ARG A 197 -31.64 8.78 -23.56
N ALA A 198 -31.01 9.87 -24.02
CA ALA A 198 -31.52 10.71 -25.09
C ALA A 198 -31.66 9.93 -26.40
N SER A 199 -30.66 9.13 -26.76
CA SER A 199 -30.71 8.25 -27.94
C SER A 199 -31.84 7.23 -27.83
N GLN A 200 -32.03 6.62 -26.65
CA GLN A 200 -33.15 5.71 -26.40
C GLN A 200 -34.52 6.41 -26.51
N ILE A 201 -34.64 7.65 -26.05
CA ILE A 201 -35.87 8.44 -26.23
C ILE A 201 -36.17 8.59 -27.72
N MET A 202 -35.19 8.95 -28.56
CA MET A 202 -35.41 9.08 -30.01
C MET A 202 -35.96 7.79 -30.62
N GLN A 203 -35.46 6.63 -30.18
CA GLN A 203 -35.84 5.31 -30.70
C GLN A 203 -37.20 4.82 -30.18
N LEU A 204 -37.58 5.17 -28.95
CA LEU A 204 -38.76 4.63 -28.25
C LEU A 204 -40.00 5.53 -28.35
N ARG A 205 -39.89 6.67 -29.02
CA ARG A 205 -41.02 7.54 -29.35
C ARG A 205 -42.15 6.76 -30.04
N PRO A 206 -43.42 7.10 -29.79
CA PRO A 206 -43.90 8.15 -28.88
C PRO A 206 -44.01 7.70 -27.42
N PHE A 207 -44.09 8.69 -26.52
CA PHE A 207 -44.40 8.55 -25.09
C PHE A 207 -45.68 9.32 -24.77
N SER A 208 -46.53 8.75 -23.92
CA SER A 208 -47.79 9.37 -23.49
C SER A 208 -47.82 9.68 -21.98
N SER A 209 -46.87 9.15 -21.22
CA SER A 209 -46.78 9.36 -19.76
C SER A 209 -45.38 9.13 -19.20
N TYR A 210 -45.14 9.57 -17.97
CA TYR A 210 -43.90 9.26 -17.25
C TYR A 210 -43.71 7.76 -17.00
N ASN A 211 -44.80 6.99 -16.91
CA ASN A 211 -44.71 5.53 -16.80
C ASN A 211 -44.16 4.90 -18.09
N ASP A 212 -44.46 5.48 -19.27
CA ASP A 212 -43.91 5.00 -20.55
C ASP A 212 -42.40 5.23 -20.67
N MET A 213 -41.87 6.23 -19.94
CA MET A 213 -40.42 6.50 -19.89
C MET A 213 -39.65 5.36 -19.20
N LYS A 214 -40.31 4.50 -18.43
CA LYS A 214 -39.68 3.31 -17.84
C LYS A 214 -39.28 2.25 -18.85
N ARG A 215 -39.68 2.39 -20.12
CA ARG A 215 -39.14 1.59 -21.24
C ARG A 215 -37.66 1.90 -21.52
N ILE A 216 -37.18 3.06 -21.08
CA ILE A 216 -35.78 3.48 -21.22
C ILE A 216 -34.94 2.75 -20.16
N SER A 217 -33.86 2.11 -20.61
CA SER A 217 -32.94 1.40 -19.72
C SER A 217 -32.34 2.36 -18.69
N GLY A 218 -32.44 1.97 -17.42
CA GLY A 218 -31.98 2.78 -16.29
C GLY A 218 -32.97 3.84 -15.79
N ILE A 219 -34.18 3.93 -16.34
CA ILE A 219 -35.27 4.75 -15.77
C ILE A 219 -36.26 3.82 -15.05
N GLY A 220 -36.07 3.66 -13.73
CA GLY A 220 -37.04 3.00 -12.85
C GLY A 220 -38.01 4.01 -12.21
N ASP A 221 -38.90 3.53 -11.34
CA ASP A 221 -39.92 4.36 -10.68
C ASP A 221 -39.35 5.63 -10.02
N LYS A 222 -38.22 5.50 -9.32
CA LYS A 222 -37.55 6.64 -8.66
C LYS A 222 -37.09 7.70 -9.64
N HIS A 223 -36.55 7.30 -10.79
CA HIS A 223 -36.07 8.24 -11.80
C HIS A 223 -37.23 8.85 -12.58
N ALA A 224 -38.25 8.06 -12.93
CA ALA A 224 -39.46 8.56 -13.56
C ALA A 224 -40.15 9.62 -12.67
N GLN A 225 -40.26 9.35 -11.37
CA GLN A 225 -40.82 10.30 -10.40
C GLN A 225 -39.96 11.56 -10.23
N ALA A 226 -38.62 11.43 -10.29
CA ALA A 226 -37.73 12.58 -10.24
C ALA A 226 -37.87 13.48 -11.48
N ILE A 227 -37.99 12.86 -12.67
CA ILE A 227 -38.25 13.57 -13.93
C ILE A 227 -39.62 14.27 -13.89
N GLU A 228 -40.65 13.60 -13.37
CA GLU A 228 -41.98 14.18 -13.16
C GLU A 228 -41.92 15.40 -12.22
N SER A 229 -41.16 15.30 -11.13
CA SER A 229 -41.00 16.40 -10.17
C SER A 229 -40.31 17.64 -10.74
N GLU A 230 -39.52 17.48 -11.81
CA GLU A 230 -38.89 18.60 -12.52
C GLU A 230 -39.90 19.41 -13.34
N GLY A 231 -40.98 18.78 -13.82
CA GLY A 231 -42.06 19.45 -14.55
C GLY A 231 -41.67 19.98 -15.94
N LYS A 232 -40.54 19.53 -16.51
CA LYS A 232 -40.05 19.99 -17.82
C LYS A 232 -40.56 19.19 -19.01
N VAL A 233 -41.20 18.05 -18.82
CA VAL A 233 -41.58 17.16 -19.92
C VAL A 233 -43.01 17.43 -20.38
N CYS A 234 -43.21 17.60 -21.69
CA CYS A 234 -44.53 17.59 -22.31
C CYS A 234 -44.68 16.38 -23.24
N PHE A 235 -45.80 15.66 -23.15
CA PHE A 235 -46.08 14.43 -23.91
C PHE A 235 -46.89 14.63 -25.18
N GLU A 236 -47.16 15.88 -25.55
CA GLU A 236 -47.85 16.19 -26.80
C GLU A 236 -46.93 16.00 -28.02
#